data_AF-A0A151RKS6-F1
#
_entry.id   AF-A0A151RKS6-F1
#
_cell.length_a   1.000
_cell.length_b   1.000
_cell.length_c   1.000
_cell.angle_alpha   90.00
_cell.angle_beta   90.00
_cell.angle_gamma   90.00
#
_symmetry.space_group_name_H-M   'P 1'
#
loop_
_entity.id
_entity.type
_entity.pdbx_description
1 polymer ?
#
loop_
_entity_poly.entity_id
_entity_poly.type
_entity_poly.pdbx_seq_one_letter_code
_entity_poly.pdbx_strand_id
1 'polypeptide(L)'
;MTNDHLTFTDDEILNGRLNHNKPLHISVKCKEFLIPKVLVDNGSSLNVLPKSTLEKLTIKEARMRPTKMIIQAFDGSRREVMKRSLYLFK
;
A
#
# COMPACT_ATOMS: atom_id res chain seq x y z
N MET A 1 5.12 26.26 8.92
CA MET A 1 5.58 24.99 8.32
C MET A 1 4.89 23.89 9.08
N THR A 2 3.91 23.22 8.49
CA THR A 2 3.18 22.13 9.16
C THR A 2 4.06 20.89 9.16
N ASN A 3 4.24 20.31 10.34
CA ASN A 3 5.01 19.09 10.52
C ASN A 3 4.11 17.93 10.12
N ASP A 4 4.08 17.60 8.83
CA ASP A 4 3.17 16.61 8.24
C ASP A 4 3.62 15.15 8.54
N HIS A 5 4.45 14.96 9.57
CA HIS A 5 5.00 13.67 9.96
C HIS A 5 4.19 13.05 11.10
N LEU A 6 3.42 12.01 10.77
CA LEU A 6 2.82 11.12 11.75
C LEU A 6 3.92 10.24 12.36
N THR A 7 4.28 10.52 13.62
CA THR A 7 5.27 9.74 14.39
C THR A 7 4.58 9.16 15.60
N PHE A 8 4.90 7.91 15.96
CA PHE A 8 4.43 7.27 17.18
C PHE A 8 5.54 7.27 18.22
N THR A 9 5.21 7.52 19.48
CA THR A 9 6.18 7.44 20.59
C THR A 9 6.10 6.08 21.30
N ASP A 10 7.17 5.70 22.01
CA ASP A 10 7.20 4.44 22.76
C ASP A 10 6.08 4.36 23.82
N ASP A 11 5.69 5.50 24.40
CA ASP A 11 4.60 5.60 25.40
C ASP A 11 3.22 5.31 24.79
N GLU A 12 2.98 5.72 23.53
CA GLU A 12 1.75 5.40 22.79
C GLU A 12 1.70 3.93 22.40
N ILE A 13 2.87 3.33 22.15
CA ILE A 13 3.04 1.93 21.79
C ILE A 13 2.82 1.01 23.03
N LEU A 14 3.24 1.44 24.22
CA LEU A 14 3.18 0.64 25.44
C LEU A 14 1.75 0.41 25.96
N ASN A 15 0.82 1.35 25.74
CA ASN A 15 -0.55 1.27 26.27
C ASN A 15 -1.51 0.39 25.44
N GLY A 16 -1.17 0.05 24.19
CA GLY A 16 -2.12 -0.60 23.24
C GLY A 16 -1.73 -2.01 22.76
N ARG A 17 -0.51 -2.47 22.99
CA ARG A 17 0.01 -3.69 22.34
C ARG A 17 -0.67 -4.99 22.73
N LEU A 18 -1.32 -5.06 23.88
CA LEU A 18 -1.79 -6.34 24.42
C LEU A 18 -3.05 -6.89 23.71
N ASN A 19 -3.82 -6.07 22.96
CA ASN A 19 -5.08 -6.53 22.34
C ASN A 19 -5.48 -5.84 21.00
N HIS A 20 -4.60 -5.09 20.34
CA HIS A 20 -4.92 -4.48 19.05
C HIS A 20 -4.54 -5.38 17.86
N ASN A 21 -5.45 -6.28 17.47
CA ASN A 21 -5.32 -7.11 16.26
C ASN A 21 -6.10 -6.53 15.05
N LYS A 22 -6.44 -5.24 15.08
CA LYS A 22 -7.12 -4.58 13.96
C LYS A 22 -6.09 -4.04 12.97
N PRO A 23 -6.25 -4.30 11.65
CA PRO A 23 -5.37 -3.74 10.63
C PRO A 23 -5.49 -2.20 10.56
N LEU A 24 -4.34 -1.52 10.45
CA LEU A 24 -4.28 -0.09 10.24
C LEU A 24 -4.62 0.25 8.78
N HIS A 25 -5.67 1.05 8.57
CA HIS A 25 -6.07 1.54 7.26
C HIS A 25 -5.99 3.06 7.19
N ILE A 26 -5.47 3.57 6.08
CA ILE A 26 -5.44 5.00 5.77
C ILE A 26 -6.23 5.30 4.49
N SER A 27 -6.62 6.56 4.32
CA SER A 27 -7.13 7.09 3.05
C SER A 27 -6.00 7.77 2.28
N VAL A 28 -5.86 7.45 1.00
CA VAL A 28 -4.81 8.01 0.13
C VAL A 28 -5.47 8.74 -1.04
N LYS A 29 -5.09 9.99 -1.26
CA LYS A 29 -5.46 10.73 -2.48
C LYS A 29 -4.39 10.50 -3.55
N CYS A 30 -4.74 9.82 -4.63
CA CYS A 30 -3.89 9.65 -5.81
C CYS A 30 -4.45 10.45 -6.98
N LYS A 31 -3.82 11.59 -7.28
CA LYS A 31 -4.33 12.57 -8.25
C LYS A 31 -5.75 13.03 -7.86
N GLU A 32 -6.74 12.71 -8.69
CA GLU A 32 -8.15 13.06 -8.50
C GLU A 32 -8.93 11.95 -7.78
N PHE A 33 -8.31 10.79 -7.52
CA PHE A 33 -8.97 9.65 -6.91
C PHE A 33 -8.67 9.55 -5.41
N LEU A 34 -9.72 9.36 -4.62
CA LEU A 34 -9.61 9.00 -3.21
C LEU A 34 -9.70 7.48 -3.05
N ILE A 35 -8.69 6.88 -2.44
CA ILE A 35 -8.67 5.45 -2.07
C ILE A 35 -8.88 5.39 -0.55
N PRO A 36 -10.10 5.08 -0.07
CA PRO A 36 -10.46 5.29 1.33
C PRO A 36 -9.87 4.25 2.30
N LYS A 37 -9.49 3.07 1.80
CA LYS A 37 -8.98 1.96 2.60
C LYS A 37 -7.72 1.40 1.98
N VAL A 38 -6.57 1.86 2.46
CA VAL A 38 -5.24 1.35 2.13
C VAL A 38 -4.65 0.75 3.40
N LEU A 39 -4.29 -0.53 3.35
CA LEU A 39 -3.65 -1.23 4.46
C LEU A 39 -2.20 -0.75 4.58
N VAL A 40 -1.79 -0.36 5.79
CA VAL A 40 -0.38 -0.09 6.10
C VAL A 40 0.28 -1.42 6.47
N ASP A 41 0.94 -2.04 5.49
CA ASP A 41 1.66 -3.29 5.66
C ASP A 41 3.17 -3.07 5.72
N ASN A 42 3.70 -3.04 6.94
CA ASN A 42 5.13 -2.92 7.17
C ASN A 42 5.90 -4.20 6.84
N GLY A 43 5.25 -5.37 6.85
CA GLY A 43 5.85 -6.66 6.51
C GLY A 43 6.07 -6.88 5.01
N SER A 44 5.33 -6.16 4.16
CA SER A 44 5.51 -6.23 2.70
C SER A 44 6.71 -5.41 2.21
N SER A 45 7.51 -5.98 1.30
CA SER A 45 8.63 -5.29 0.65
C SER A 45 8.21 -4.33 -0.48
N LEU A 46 6.94 -4.38 -0.90
CA LEU A 46 6.40 -3.63 -2.02
C LEU A 46 4.98 -3.13 -1.74
N ASN A 47 4.61 -2.03 -2.38
CA ASN A 47 3.23 -1.55 -2.39
C ASN A 47 2.44 -2.29 -3.46
N VAL A 48 1.32 -2.88 -3.07
CA VAL A 48 0.46 -3.69 -3.94
C VAL A 48 -0.86 -2.97 -4.16
N LEU A 49 -1.22 -2.78 -5.42
CA LEU A 49 -2.52 -2.27 -5.81
C LEU A 49 -3.28 -3.38 -6.56
N PRO A 50 -4.45 -3.84 -6.05
CA PRO A 50 -5.27 -4.81 -6.76
C PRO A 50 -5.69 -4.29 -8.14
N LYS A 51 -5.73 -5.17 -9.14
CA LYS A 51 -6.16 -4.83 -10.52
C LYS A 51 -7.56 -4.21 -10.55
N SER A 52 -8.50 -4.71 -9.73
CA SER A 52 -9.85 -4.14 -9.62
C SER A 52 -9.86 -2.70 -9.10
N THR A 53 -8.93 -2.34 -8.21
CA THR A 53 -8.76 -0.94 -7.77
C THR A 53 -8.13 -0.12 -8.89
N LEU A 54 -7.12 -0.63 -9.59
CA LEU A 54 -6.48 0.03 -10.73
C LEU A 54 -7.49 0.40 -11.83
N GLU A 55 -8.41 -0.51 -12.15
CA GLU A 55 -9.48 -0.31 -13.14
C GLU A 55 -10.43 0.82 -12.72
N LYS A 56 -10.80 0.90 -11.43
CA LYS A 56 -11.62 2.00 -10.88
C LYS A 56 -10.92 3.35 -10.90
N LEU A 57 -9.59 3.36 -10.79
CA LEU A 57 -8.78 4.57 -10.97
C LEU A 57 -8.67 4.99 -12.44
N THR A 58 -9.34 4.28 -13.36
CA THR A 58 -9.29 4.49 -14.83
C THR A 58 -7.87 4.51 -15.39
N ILE A 59 -6.96 3.81 -14.70
CA ILE A 59 -5.58 3.67 -15.14
C ILE A 59 -5.54 2.60 -16.23
N LYS A 60 -5.33 3.04 -17.47
CA LYS A 60 -5.14 2.12 -18.61
C LYS A 60 -3.91 1.23 -18.39
N GLU A 61 -4.07 -0.08 -18.59
CA GLU A 61 -2.97 -1.06 -18.55
C GLU A 61 -1.86 -0.72 -19.55
N ALA A 62 -2.18 -0.06 -20.67
CA ALA A 62 -1.19 0.45 -21.63
C ALA A 62 -0.16 1.44 -21.03
N ARG A 63 -0.42 1.98 -19.83
CA ARG A 63 0.51 2.84 -19.08
C ARG A 63 1.37 2.07 -18.09
N MET A 64 1.20 0.74 -18.01
CA MET A 64 2.00 -0.18 -17.22
C MET A 64 3.09 -0.78 -18.10
N ARG A 65 4.21 -1.19 -17.50
CA ARG A 65 5.29 -1.90 -18.17
C ARG A 65 5.46 -3.28 -17.52
N PRO A 66 5.55 -4.36 -18.31
CA PRO A 66 5.87 -5.67 -17.76
C PRO A 66 7.25 -5.63 -17.11
N THR A 67 7.43 -6.43 -16.06
CA THR A 67 8.74 -6.58 -15.41
C THR A 67 9.08 -8.04 -15.25
N LYS A 68 10.37 -8.35 -15.22
CA LYS A 68 10.87 -9.69 -14.87
C LYS A 68 10.86 -9.94 -13.36
N MET A 69 10.25 -9.05 -12.57
CA MET A 69 10.19 -9.18 -11.12
C MET A 69 9.11 -10.19 -10.74
N ILE A 70 9.51 -11.23 -10.03
CA ILE A 70 8.60 -12.23 -9.46
C ILE A 70 8.43 -11.91 -7.99
N ILE A 71 7.19 -11.77 -7.55
CA ILE A 71 6.84 -11.62 -6.13
C ILE A 71 6.28 -12.94 -5.62
N GLN A 72 6.56 -13.23 -4.35
CA GLN A 72 5.99 -14.35 -3.63
C GLN A 72 5.09 -13.82 -2.51
N ALA A 73 3.86 -14.31 -2.43
CA ALA A 73 2.95 -14.00 -1.32
C ALA A 73 3.19 -14.96 -0.15
N PHE A 74 2.60 -14.65 1.00
CA PHE A 74 2.75 -15.44 2.22
C PHE A 74 2.29 -16.91 2.08
N ASP A 75 1.30 -17.16 1.21
CA ASP A 75 0.83 -18.51 0.87
C ASP A 75 1.78 -19.28 -0.07
N GLY A 76 2.93 -18.71 -0.40
CA GLY A 76 3.92 -19.27 -1.31
C GLY A 76 3.63 -19.04 -2.80
N SER A 77 2.47 -18.48 -3.15
CA SER A 77 2.11 -18.20 -4.55
C SER A 77 3.04 -17.18 -5.18
N ARG A 78 3.37 -17.36 -6.46
CA ARG A 78 4.32 -16.52 -7.20
C ARG A 78 3.67 -15.87 -8.40
N ARG A 79 3.91 -14.58 -8.61
CA ARG A 79 3.34 -13.81 -9.74
C ARG A 79 4.35 -12.80 -10.29
N GLU A 80 4.29 -12.56 -11.60
CA GLU A 80 5.01 -11.46 -12.23
C GLU A 80 4.33 -10.11 -11.95
N VAL A 81 5.14 -9.07 -11.79
CA VAL A 81 4.65 -7.72 -11.49
C VAL A 81 4.62 -6.85 -12.74
N MET A 82 3.56 -6.05 -12.89
CA MET A 82 3.54 -4.91 -13.80
C MET A 82 3.87 -3.63 -13.03
N LYS A 83 4.82 -2.83 -13.52
CA LYS A 83 5.20 -1.55 -12.89
C LYS A 83 4.63 -0.36 -13.65
N ARG A 84 4.32 0.70 -12.90
CA ARG A 84 4.03 2.03 -13.43
C ARG A 84 5.12 3.00 -12.98
N SER A 85 5.34 4.09 -13.71
CA SER A 85 6.17 5.23 -13.26
C SER A 85 5.51 6.09 -12.18
N LEU A 86 4.37 5.68 -11.59
CA LEU A 86 3.79 6.35 -10.42
C LEU A 86 4.04 5.48 -9.19
N TYR A 87 4.80 6.02 -8.25
CA TYR A 87 5.02 5.47 -6.93
C TYR A 87 3.74 5.62 -6.12
N LEU A 88 3.16 4.51 -5.65
CA LEU A 88 2.31 4.51 -4.46
C LEU A 88 3.25 4.21 -3.29
N PHE A 89 3.21 5.03 -2.23
CA PHE A 89 4.09 4.92 -1.07
C PHE A 89 3.71 3.77 -0.15
N LYS A 90 4.71 3.35 0.63
CA LYS A 90 4.60 2.52 1.83
C LYS A 90 4.24 3.44 2.98
#